data_AF-A0A844H4W5-F1
#
_entry.id   AF-A0A844H4W5-F1
#
_cell.length_a   1.000
_cell.length_b   1.000
_cell.length_c   1.000
_cell.angle_alpha   90.00
_cell.angle_beta   90.00
_cell.angle_gamma   90.00
#
_symmetry.space_group_name_H-M   'P 1'
#
loop_
_entity.id
_entity.type
_entity.pdbx_description
1 polymer ?
#
loop_
_entity_poly.entity_id
_entity_poly.type
_entity_poly.pdbx_seq_one_letter_code
_entity_poly.pdbx_strand_id
1 'polypeptide(L)'
;MTETMKYIVVGTEVDQPQAWLHPDGSITAEQGDDGQPLNVEFIGRLMVDLSQRGPAGVSAKELKALEEQVRQALMVQDFSTQGGGASLSEPERAQILAGTKVRILFESRRRSRKKPDRNTRILVVPSDETLGITDAMLRAQGHADGFRPPLSYELDRALMLANMKPEILEIIREFAANPPPGWSTALQAALEQHVEASIRDRSIFKDGNGQPADDIKNQIMASPLRAFHRSVGIYATNMCR
;
A
#
# COMPACT_ATOMS: atom_id res chain seq x y z
N MET A 1 -20.50 -21.55 -20.12
CA MET A 1 -19.42 -21.30 -19.14
C MET A 1 -19.57 -19.86 -18.73
N THR A 2 -19.99 -19.59 -17.49
CA THR A 2 -20.00 -18.23 -16.94
C THR A 2 -18.54 -17.82 -16.78
N GLU A 3 -18.09 -16.83 -17.54
CA GLU A 3 -16.79 -16.19 -17.33
C GLU A 3 -16.76 -15.71 -15.88
N THR A 4 -15.84 -16.29 -15.10
CA THR A 4 -15.61 -15.86 -13.72
C THR A 4 -15.02 -14.45 -13.79
N MET A 5 -15.78 -13.44 -13.39
CA MET A 5 -15.33 -12.05 -13.30
C MET A 5 -14.07 -12.00 -12.44
N LYS A 6 -12.96 -11.47 -12.98
CA LYS A 6 -11.66 -11.41 -12.30
C LYS A 6 -11.48 -10.01 -11.72
N TYR A 7 -11.95 -9.77 -10.50
CA TYR A 7 -11.79 -8.48 -9.82
C TYR A 7 -11.35 -8.71 -8.37
N ILE A 8 -10.85 -7.64 -7.75
CA ILE A 8 -10.38 -7.65 -6.37
C ILE A 8 -10.88 -6.40 -5.66
N VAL A 9 -10.96 -6.45 -4.33
CA VAL A 9 -11.33 -5.30 -3.52
C VAL A 9 -10.13 -4.88 -2.67
N VAL A 10 -9.59 -3.71 -2.93
CA VAL A 10 -8.36 -3.20 -2.29
C VAL A 10 -8.60 -1.82 -1.71
N GLY A 11 -7.70 -1.36 -0.84
CA GLY A 11 -7.74 0.02 -0.37
C GLY A 11 -7.48 0.99 -1.52
N THR A 12 -8.21 2.10 -1.51
CA THR A 12 -8.05 3.18 -2.49
C THR A 12 -6.70 3.87 -2.29
N GLU A 13 -5.95 4.12 -3.37
CA GLU A 13 -4.65 4.79 -3.30
C GLU A 13 -4.81 6.27 -2.89
N VAL A 14 -3.75 6.83 -2.30
CA VAL A 14 -3.74 8.18 -1.69
C VAL A 14 -4.06 9.32 -2.66
N ASP A 15 -3.78 9.15 -3.96
CA ASP A 15 -4.06 10.14 -5.01
C ASP A 15 -5.37 9.88 -5.76
N GLN A 16 -6.12 8.85 -5.41
CA GLN A 16 -7.37 8.46 -6.09
C GLN A 16 -8.56 8.26 -5.13
N PRO A 17 -8.71 9.04 -4.04
CA PRO A 17 -9.83 8.87 -3.11
C PRO A 17 -11.17 8.94 -3.84
N GLN A 18 -12.07 8.01 -3.51
CA GLN A 18 -13.43 7.95 -4.06
C GLN A 18 -14.46 8.58 -3.11
N ALA A 19 -14.07 8.78 -1.85
CA ALA A 19 -14.94 9.30 -0.81
C ALA A 19 -14.15 10.10 0.23
N TRP A 20 -14.83 11.03 0.90
CA TRP A 20 -14.29 11.90 1.94
C TRP A 20 -15.20 11.87 3.16
N LEU A 21 -14.59 11.84 4.34
CA LEU A 21 -15.23 11.91 5.65
C LEU A 21 -15.21 13.34 6.17
N HIS A 22 -16.38 13.91 6.42
CA HIS A 22 -16.54 15.27 6.94
C HIS A 22 -16.63 15.28 8.49
N PRO A 23 -16.39 16.41 9.17
CA PRO A 23 -16.41 16.46 10.64
C PRO A 23 -17.78 16.16 11.28
N ASP A 24 -18.86 16.32 10.53
CA ASP A 24 -20.20 15.91 10.96
C ASP A 24 -20.43 14.38 10.91
N GLY A 25 -19.45 13.63 10.39
CA GLY A 25 -19.47 12.18 10.23
C GLY A 25 -20.10 11.71 8.92
N SER A 26 -20.51 12.62 8.03
CA SER A 26 -21.02 12.28 6.71
C SER A 26 -19.89 11.85 5.77
N ILE A 27 -20.24 11.00 4.80
CA ILE A 27 -19.31 10.51 3.76
C ILE A 27 -19.89 10.89 2.40
N THR A 28 -19.13 11.62 1.60
CA THR A 28 -19.55 12.06 0.26
C THR A 28 -18.43 11.84 -0.77
N ALA A 29 -18.77 11.96 -2.05
CA ALA A 29 -17.80 11.89 -3.16
C ALA A 29 -17.10 13.22 -3.44
N GLU A 30 -17.38 14.27 -2.66
CA GLU A 30 -16.78 15.59 -2.81
C GLU A 30 -15.96 15.94 -1.57
N GLN A 31 -14.78 16.50 -1.76
CA GLN A 31 -13.85 16.79 -0.67
C GLN A 31 -14.40 17.80 0.35
N GLY A 32 -15.15 18.82 -0.08
CA GLY A 32 -15.48 19.95 0.80
C GLY A 32 -14.24 20.71 1.29
N ASP A 33 -14.40 21.56 2.32
CA ASP A 33 -13.30 22.37 2.87
C ASP A 33 -12.46 21.60 3.90
N ASP A 34 -13.07 20.64 4.61
CA ASP A 34 -12.48 19.90 5.75
C ASP A 34 -12.57 18.37 5.62
N GLY A 35 -13.00 17.86 4.46
CA GLY A 35 -13.15 16.43 4.24
C GLY A 35 -11.82 15.68 4.25
N GLN A 36 -11.75 14.66 5.08
CA GLN A 36 -10.62 13.74 5.13
C GLN A 36 -10.77 12.67 4.05
N PRO A 37 -9.78 12.45 3.17
CA PRO A 37 -9.87 11.41 2.14
C PRO A 37 -9.92 10.01 2.76
N LEU A 38 -10.84 9.19 2.28
CA LEU A 38 -10.98 7.77 2.64
C LEU A 38 -10.14 6.92 1.67
N ASN A 39 -8.94 6.57 2.11
CA ASN A 39 -7.93 5.85 1.33
C ASN A 39 -7.07 4.93 2.25
N VAL A 40 -6.05 4.29 1.70
CA VAL A 40 -5.13 3.44 2.46
C VAL A 40 -4.41 4.16 3.61
N GLU A 41 -4.10 5.46 3.50
CA GLU A 41 -3.51 6.21 4.62
C GLU A 41 -4.50 6.38 5.77
N PHE A 42 -5.77 6.67 5.46
CA PHE A 42 -6.85 6.71 6.46
C PHE A 42 -6.98 5.37 7.19
N ILE A 43 -7.06 4.26 6.45
CA ILE A 43 -7.16 2.91 7.03
C ILE A 43 -5.95 2.65 7.95
N GLY A 44 -4.75 2.99 7.51
CA GLY A 44 -3.53 2.81 8.30
C GLY A 44 -3.53 3.59 9.61
N ARG A 45 -3.92 4.87 9.57
CA ARG A 45 -4.09 5.71 10.77
C ARG A 45 -5.10 5.09 11.73
N LEU A 46 -6.22 4.60 11.19
CA LEU A 46 -7.25 3.93 11.97
C LEU A 46 -6.72 2.65 12.63
N MET A 47 -5.98 1.81 11.91
CA MET A 47 -5.38 0.59 12.50
C MET A 47 -4.41 0.92 13.64
N VAL A 48 -3.65 2.00 13.53
CA VAL A 48 -2.76 2.47 14.60
C VAL A 48 -3.56 2.95 15.82
N ASP A 49 -4.59 3.77 15.62
CA ASP A 49 -5.47 4.23 16.70
C ASP A 49 -6.12 3.05 17.44
N LEU A 50 -6.72 2.13 16.69
CA LEU A 50 -7.36 0.94 17.25
C LEU A 50 -6.34 0.06 17.99
N SER A 51 -5.13 -0.10 17.46
CA SER A 51 -4.08 -0.84 18.16
C SER A 51 -3.69 -0.21 19.49
N GLN A 52 -3.74 1.12 19.62
CA GLN A 52 -3.45 1.82 20.87
C GLN A 52 -4.59 1.69 21.89
N ARG A 53 -5.84 1.80 21.42
CA ARG A 53 -7.04 1.73 22.26
C ARG A 53 -7.37 0.30 22.71
N GLY A 54 -7.07 -0.67 21.87
CA GLY A 54 -7.38 -2.08 22.09
C GLY A 54 -8.88 -2.40 22.06
N PRO A 55 -9.24 -3.70 22.19
CA PRO A 55 -10.63 -4.14 22.03
C PRO A 55 -11.60 -3.61 23.08
N ALA A 56 -11.11 -3.22 24.27
CA ALA A 56 -11.94 -2.65 25.32
C ALA A 56 -12.17 -1.13 25.14
N GLY A 57 -11.35 -0.47 24.32
CA GLY A 57 -11.38 0.97 24.11
C GLY A 57 -12.33 1.43 23.00
N VAL A 58 -13.06 0.51 22.35
CA VAL A 58 -13.92 0.77 21.18
C VAL A 58 -15.27 0.12 21.40
N SER A 59 -16.34 0.90 21.32
CA SER A 59 -17.70 0.35 21.47
C SER A 59 -18.13 -0.41 20.21
N ALA A 60 -19.09 -1.33 20.33
CA ALA A 60 -19.62 -2.04 19.16
C ALA A 60 -20.28 -1.11 18.12
N LYS A 61 -20.92 -0.03 18.58
CA LYS A 61 -21.53 0.98 17.70
C LYS A 61 -20.45 1.73 16.90
N GLU A 62 -19.40 2.13 17.59
CA GLU A 62 -18.25 2.81 16.98
C GLU A 62 -17.54 1.88 16.00
N LEU A 63 -17.28 0.63 16.38
CA LEU A 63 -16.62 -0.34 15.50
C LEU A 63 -17.38 -0.54 14.18
N LYS A 64 -18.72 -0.57 14.24
CA LYS A 64 -19.57 -0.65 13.04
C LYS A 64 -19.45 0.59 12.15
N ALA A 65 -19.34 1.78 12.74
CA ALA A 65 -19.15 3.02 11.98
C ALA A 65 -17.76 3.04 11.32
N LEU A 66 -16.73 2.59 12.03
CA LEU A 66 -15.37 2.46 11.51
C LEU A 66 -15.29 1.41 10.39
N GLU A 67 -15.97 0.27 10.53
CA GLU A 67 -16.08 -0.74 9.46
C GLU A 67 -16.71 -0.17 8.18
N GLU A 68 -17.72 0.70 8.31
CA GLU A 68 -18.33 1.39 7.17
C GLU A 68 -17.38 2.42 6.55
N GLN A 69 -16.68 3.21 7.36
CA GLN A 69 -15.64 4.13 6.86
C GLN A 69 -14.53 3.39 6.10
N VAL A 70 -14.11 2.23 6.61
CA VAL A 70 -13.13 1.37 5.92
C VAL A 70 -13.72 0.87 4.60
N ARG A 71 -14.98 0.42 4.56
CA ARG A 71 -15.63 -0.03 3.32
C ARG A 71 -15.62 1.06 2.24
N GLN A 72 -15.88 2.31 2.64
CA GLN A 72 -15.85 3.49 1.75
C GLN A 72 -14.43 3.90 1.33
N ALA A 73 -13.40 3.44 2.06
CA ALA A 73 -12.01 3.59 1.69
C ALA A 73 -11.49 2.46 0.77
N LEU A 74 -12.34 1.53 0.36
CA LEU A 74 -12.01 0.45 -0.59
C LEU A 74 -12.45 0.81 -2.02
N MET A 75 -11.82 0.17 -3.00
CA MET A 75 -12.16 0.23 -4.41
C MET A 75 -12.14 -1.16 -5.06
N VAL A 76 -12.88 -1.32 -6.16
CA VAL A 76 -12.82 -2.52 -7.00
C VAL A 76 -11.80 -2.32 -8.10
N GLN A 77 -10.76 -3.15 -8.09
CA GLN A 77 -9.81 -3.23 -9.18
C GLN A 77 -10.15 -4.41 -10.08
N ASP A 78 -10.29 -4.13 -11.37
CA ASP A 78 -10.77 -5.07 -12.37
C ASP A 78 -9.60 -5.62 -13.20
N PHE A 79 -9.57 -6.94 -13.37
CA PHE A 79 -8.61 -7.70 -14.15
C PHE A 79 -9.28 -8.52 -15.27
N SER A 80 -10.58 -8.34 -15.50
CA SER A 80 -11.34 -9.10 -16.49
C SER A 80 -10.74 -8.95 -17.89
N THR A 81 -10.21 -7.76 -18.21
CA THR A 81 -9.52 -7.47 -19.47
C THR A 81 -8.20 -8.22 -19.65
N GLN A 82 -7.49 -8.58 -18.57
CA GLN A 82 -6.27 -9.37 -18.66
C GLN A 82 -6.55 -10.84 -19.06
N GLY A 83 -7.78 -11.31 -18.82
CA GLY A 83 -8.27 -12.62 -19.23
C GLY A 83 -9.03 -12.63 -20.56
N GLY A 84 -9.15 -11.50 -21.26
CA GLY A 84 -9.95 -11.37 -22.48
C GLY A 84 -11.45 -11.16 -22.26
N GLY A 85 -11.89 -10.97 -21.01
CA GLY A 85 -13.28 -10.68 -20.66
C GLY A 85 -13.63 -9.20 -20.74
N ALA A 86 -14.93 -8.89 -20.63
CA ALA A 86 -15.42 -7.51 -20.60
C ALA A 86 -15.04 -6.80 -19.28
N SER A 87 -14.70 -5.51 -19.35
CA SER A 87 -14.46 -4.69 -18.16
C SER A 87 -15.72 -4.47 -17.34
N LEU A 88 -15.56 -4.37 -16.02
CA LEU A 88 -16.60 -3.92 -15.09
C LEU A 88 -16.90 -2.43 -15.31
N SER A 89 -18.19 -2.12 -15.46
CA SER A 89 -18.72 -0.76 -15.46
C SER A 89 -18.72 -0.15 -14.05
N GLU A 90 -18.77 1.19 -13.96
CA GLU A 90 -18.84 1.89 -12.67
C GLU A 90 -20.04 1.48 -11.80
N PRO A 91 -21.27 1.31 -12.35
CA PRO A 91 -22.39 0.79 -11.56
C PRO A 91 -22.15 -0.61 -10.98
N GLU A 92 -21.47 -1.49 -11.73
CA GLU A 92 -21.13 -2.84 -11.24
C GLU A 92 -20.11 -2.75 -10.10
N ARG A 93 -19.08 -1.92 -10.23
CA ARG A 93 -18.09 -1.68 -9.16
C ARG A 93 -18.76 -1.15 -7.89
N ALA A 94 -19.68 -0.19 -8.04
CA ALA A 94 -20.43 0.36 -6.92
C ALA A 94 -21.31 -0.70 -6.23
N GLN A 95 -21.95 -1.58 -6.98
CA GLN A 95 -22.74 -2.69 -6.43
C GLN A 95 -21.87 -3.70 -5.68
N ILE A 96 -20.69 -4.04 -6.21
CA ILE A 96 -19.72 -4.92 -5.53
C ILE A 96 -19.29 -4.30 -4.19
N LEU A 97 -18.93 -3.01 -4.16
CA LEU A 97 -18.57 -2.32 -2.92
C LEU A 97 -19.73 -2.24 -1.93
N ALA A 98 -20.95 -2.02 -2.39
CA ALA A 98 -22.14 -2.01 -1.55
C ALA A 98 -22.43 -3.40 -0.94
N GLY A 99 -22.12 -4.47 -1.68
CA GLY A 99 -22.21 -5.86 -1.20
C GLY A 99 -21.04 -6.31 -0.32
N THR A 100 -19.95 -5.53 -0.24
CA THR A 100 -18.76 -5.90 0.53
C THR A 100 -18.97 -5.67 2.02
N LYS A 101 -18.76 -6.72 2.82
CA LYS A 101 -18.84 -6.63 4.29
C LYS A 101 -17.44 -6.54 4.90
N VAL A 102 -17.16 -5.41 5.54
CA VAL A 102 -15.92 -5.21 6.31
C VAL A 102 -16.13 -5.68 7.75
N ARG A 103 -15.10 -6.30 8.33
CA ARG A 103 -15.06 -6.66 9.76
C ARG A 103 -13.68 -6.34 10.33
N ILE A 104 -13.65 -5.59 11.43
CA ILE A 104 -12.42 -5.30 12.17
C ILE A 104 -12.32 -6.30 13.32
N LEU A 105 -11.21 -7.04 13.39
CA LEU A 105 -10.97 -8.03 14.43
C LEU A 105 -9.66 -7.75 15.15
N PHE A 106 -9.73 -7.74 16.48
CA PHE A 106 -8.56 -7.59 17.33
C PHE A 106 -7.92 -8.95 17.57
N GLU A 107 -6.63 -9.03 17.28
CA GLU A 107 -5.80 -10.13 17.75
C GLU A 107 -5.77 -10.16 19.29
N SER A 108 -5.78 -11.37 19.86
CA SER A 108 -5.66 -11.56 21.30
C SER A 108 -4.30 -12.16 21.67
N ARG A 109 -3.66 -11.57 22.67
CA ARG A 109 -2.42 -12.05 23.29
C ARG A 109 -2.61 -12.07 24.81
N ARG A 110 -2.42 -13.23 25.44
CA ARG A 110 -2.55 -13.37 26.89
C ARG A 110 -1.33 -14.06 27.47
N ARG A 111 -0.41 -13.24 27.99
CA ARG A 111 0.74 -13.73 28.76
C ARG A 111 0.25 -14.31 30.09
N SER A 112 0.25 -15.63 30.19
CA SER A 112 -0.05 -16.31 31.46
C SER A 112 1.20 -16.30 32.36
N ARG A 113 1.05 -15.95 33.64
CA ARG A 113 2.15 -16.02 34.62
C ARG A 113 2.62 -17.46 34.92
N LYS A 114 1.80 -18.48 34.60
CA LYS A 114 2.05 -19.88 34.98
C LYS A 114 1.98 -20.87 33.80
N LYS A 115 1.62 -20.41 32.60
CA LYS A 115 1.50 -21.25 31.39
C LYS A 115 2.16 -20.54 30.20
N PRO A 116 2.52 -21.27 29.13
CA PRO A 116 2.97 -20.65 27.88
C PRO A 116 1.97 -19.61 27.37
N ASP A 117 2.48 -18.58 26.69
CA ASP A 117 1.69 -17.52 26.10
C ASP A 117 0.63 -18.09 25.15
N ARG A 118 -0.60 -17.60 25.26
CA ARG A 118 -1.70 -18.00 24.38
C ARG A 118 -1.99 -16.85 23.41
N ASN A 119 -1.75 -17.11 22.13
CA ASN A 119 -1.92 -16.16 21.05
C ASN A 119 -2.82 -16.75 19.96
N THR A 120 -3.76 -15.95 19.46
CA THR A 120 -4.58 -16.30 18.30
C THR A 120 -4.23 -15.35 17.16
N ARG A 121 -3.65 -15.87 16.08
CA ARG A 121 -3.41 -15.12 14.84
C ARG A 121 -4.65 -15.16 13.96
N ILE A 122 -5.02 -14.03 13.38
CA ILE A 122 -6.06 -13.95 12.35
C ILE A 122 -5.34 -13.85 11.02
N LEU A 123 -5.58 -14.83 10.15
CA LEU A 123 -5.07 -14.85 8.79
C LEU A 123 -6.26 -14.73 7.85
N VAL A 124 -6.18 -13.82 6.90
CA VAL A 124 -7.19 -13.66 5.85
C VAL A 124 -6.62 -14.26 4.58
N VAL A 125 -7.34 -15.23 4.02
CA VAL A 125 -7.01 -15.81 2.71
C VAL A 125 -8.00 -15.23 1.71
N PRO A 126 -7.53 -14.54 0.67
CA PRO A 126 -8.41 -13.98 -0.36
C PRO A 126 -9.17 -15.07 -1.12
N SER A 127 -10.33 -14.71 -1.69
CA SER A 127 -11.18 -15.61 -2.48
C SER A 127 -10.72 -15.77 -3.93
N ASP A 128 -11.25 -16.80 -4.60
CA ASP A 128 -11.37 -16.96 -6.06
C ASP A 128 -10.14 -16.63 -6.92
N GLU A 129 -9.13 -17.52 -6.96
CA GLU A 129 -7.98 -17.47 -7.89
C GLU A 129 -7.20 -16.14 -7.94
N THR A 130 -7.47 -15.22 -7.03
CA THR A 130 -6.97 -13.86 -7.18
C THR A 130 -5.45 -13.78 -7.04
N LEU A 131 -4.89 -14.61 -6.17
CA LEU A 131 -3.46 -14.86 -6.11
C LEU A 131 -2.96 -15.75 -7.26
N GLY A 132 -3.83 -16.55 -7.85
CA GLY A 132 -3.55 -17.49 -8.94
C GLY A 132 -3.11 -16.79 -10.24
N ILE A 133 -3.68 -15.63 -10.59
CA ILE A 133 -3.24 -14.85 -11.75
C ILE A 133 -1.77 -14.44 -11.59
N THR A 134 -1.43 -13.92 -10.40
CA THR A 134 -0.05 -13.49 -10.12
C THR A 134 0.89 -14.69 -10.06
N ASP A 135 0.50 -15.77 -9.38
CA ASP A 135 1.30 -17.00 -9.31
C ASP A 135 1.59 -17.54 -10.72
N ALA A 136 0.59 -17.58 -11.60
CA ALA A 136 0.77 -17.97 -13.00
C ALA A 136 1.72 -17.03 -13.76
N MET A 137 1.57 -15.70 -13.59
CA MET A 137 2.48 -14.72 -14.20
C MET A 137 3.93 -14.89 -13.74
N LEU A 138 4.15 -15.07 -12.44
CA LEU A 138 5.50 -15.24 -11.86
C LEU A 138 6.12 -16.57 -12.30
N ARG A 139 5.34 -17.66 -12.35
CA ARG A 139 5.80 -18.94 -12.88
C ARG A 139 6.19 -18.83 -14.36
N ALA A 140 5.43 -18.08 -15.15
CA ALA A 140 5.74 -17.86 -16.56
C ALA A 140 7.02 -17.02 -16.79
N GLN A 141 7.40 -16.16 -15.84
CA GLN A 141 8.67 -15.41 -15.90
C GLN A 141 9.91 -16.30 -15.71
N GLY A 142 9.77 -17.51 -15.19
CA GLY A 142 10.89 -18.42 -14.96
C GLY A 142 11.73 -18.01 -13.74
N HIS A 143 13.05 -17.92 -13.90
CA HIS A 143 13.97 -17.59 -12.80
C HIS A 143 14.38 -16.11 -12.86
N ALA A 144 14.28 -15.42 -11.72
CA ALA A 144 14.79 -14.07 -11.53
C ALA A 144 15.34 -13.95 -10.11
N ASP A 145 16.49 -13.27 -9.95
CA ASP A 145 17.11 -13.02 -8.64
C ASP A 145 16.25 -12.14 -7.72
N GLY A 146 15.19 -11.54 -8.27
CA GLY A 146 14.14 -10.84 -7.55
C GLY A 146 12.90 -10.64 -8.42
N PHE A 147 11.77 -10.35 -7.79
CA PHE A 147 10.54 -9.96 -8.49
C PHE A 147 9.99 -8.68 -7.86
N ARG A 148 9.32 -7.86 -8.66
CA ARG A 148 8.54 -6.74 -8.10
C ARG A 148 7.28 -7.34 -7.47
N PRO A 149 7.06 -7.21 -6.15
CA PRO A 149 5.83 -7.69 -5.56
C PRO A 149 4.64 -7.06 -6.28
N PRO A 150 3.62 -7.84 -6.62
CA PRO A 150 2.52 -7.44 -7.51
C PRO A 150 1.55 -6.43 -6.86
N LEU A 151 1.90 -5.95 -5.66
CA LEU A 151 1.14 -5.08 -4.77
C LEU A 151 1.94 -3.81 -4.40
N SER A 152 3.11 -3.61 -5.01
CA SER A 152 3.93 -2.41 -4.80
C SER A 152 3.52 -1.33 -5.78
N TYR A 153 2.77 -0.34 -5.29
CA TYR A 153 2.48 0.86 -6.04
C TYR A 153 3.78 1.56 -6.45
N GLU A 154 3.72 2.45 -7.43
CA GLU A 154 4.89 3.21 -7.86
C GLU A 154 5.55 3.97 -6.70
N LEU A 155 4.74 4.49 -5.78
CA LEU A 155 5.19 5.11 -4.53
C LEU A 155 5.99 4.15 -3.63
N ASP A 156 5.62 2.88 -3.54
CA ASP A 156 6.38 1.90 -2.75
C ASP A 156 7.76 1.65 -3.34
N ARG A 157 7.87 1.62 -4.68
CA ARG A 157 9.16 1.49 -5.36
C ARG A 157 10.06 2.70 -5.05
N ALA A 158 9.50 3.90 -5.14
CA ALA A 158 10.23 5.14 -4.83
C ALA A 158 10.70 5.18 -3.37
N LEU A 159 9.85 4.77 -2.43
CA LEU A 159 10.17 4.66 -1.00
C LEU A 159 11.25 3.61 -0.73
N MET A 160 11.15 2.41 -1.32
CA MET A 160 12.16 1.36 -1.18
C MET A 160 13.51 1.81 -1.72
N LEU A 161 13.54 2.41 -2.91
CA LEU A 161 14.78 2.89 -3.52
C LEU A 161 15.42 4.00 -2.68
N ALA A 162 14.62 4.94 -2.17
CA ALA A 162 15.09 5.99 -1.27
C ALA A 162 15.68 5.41 0.04
N ASN A 163 15.02 4.39 0.61
CA ASN A 163 15.47 3.70 1.82
C ASN A 163 16.74 2.87 1.59
N MET A 164 16.91 2.25 0.43
CA MET A 164 18.10 1.45 0.08
C MET A 164 19.31 2.29 -0.31
N LYS A 165 19.15 3.61 -0.50
CA LYS A 165 20.26 4.51 -0.89
C LYS A 165 21.53 4.33 -0.05
N PRO A 166 21.48 4.27 1.30
CA PRO A 166 22.69 4.11 2.11
C PRO A 166 23.40 2.78 1.83
N GLU A 167 22.66 1.70 1.63
CA GLU A 167 23.21 0.36 1.32
C GLU A 167 23.80 0.32 -0.09
N ILE A 168 23.15 0.91 -1.08
CA ILE A 168 23.69 1.04 -2.44
C ILE A 168 25.01 1.82 -2.44
N LEU A 169 25.07 2.93 -1.69
CA LEU A 169 26.29 3.71 -1.54
C LEU A 169 27.37 2.92 -0.80
N GLU A 170 27.01 2.10 0.18
CA GLU A 170 27.95 1.24 0.87
C GLU A 170 28.55 0.18 -0.06
N ILE A 171 27.74 -0.48 -0.89
CA ILE A 171 28.22 -1.42 -1.91
C ILE A 171 29.24 -0.75 -2.86
N ILE A 172 29.01 0.52 -3.23
CA ILE A 172 29.95 1.29 -4.06
C ILE A 172 31.26 1.53 -3.31
N ARG A 173 31.20 1.83 -2.01
CA ARG A 173 32.39 2.00 -1.16
C ARG A 173 33.15 0.71 -0.95
N GLU A 174 32.45 -0.41 -0.77
CA GLU A 174 33.04 -1.74 -0.68
C GLU A 174 33.80 -2.11 -1.96
N PHE A 175 33.20 -1.83 -3.12
CA PHE A 175 33.88 -1.97 -4.41
C PHE A 175 35.15 -1.08 -4.48
N ALA A 176 35.04 0.17 -4.02
CA ALA A 176 36.17 1.10 -4.02
C ALA A 176 37.28 0.72 -3.03
N ALA A 177 37.00 -0.10 -2.02
CA ALA A 177 38.00 -0.62 -1.08
C ALA A 177 38.94 -1.64 -1.72
N ASN A 178 38.52 -2.29 -2.81
CA ASN A 178 39.35 -3.16 -3.65
C ASN A 178 39.27 -2.72 -5.12
N PRO A 179 39.84 -1.55 -5.45
CA PRO A 179 39.58 -0.89 -6.71
C PRO A 179 40.21 -1.63 -7.90
N PRO A 180 39.51 -1.76 -9.04
CA PRO A 180 40.16 -2.18 -10.27
C PRO A 180 41.17 -1.12 -10.74
N PRO A 181 42.14 -1.49 -11.60
CA PRO A 181 43.07 -0.53 -12.20
C PRO A 181 42.32 0.63 -12.87
N GLY A 182 42.77 1.87 -12.61
CA GLY A 182 42.16 3.08 -13.16
C GLY A 182 41.02 3.68 -12.34
N TRP A 183 40.55 3.00 -11.29
CA TRP A 183 39.62 3.60 -10.32
C TRP A 183 40.34 4.67 -9.47
N SER A 184 39.67 5.79 -9.23
CA SER A 184 40.20 6.89 -8.43
C SER A 184 39.14 7.42 -7.48
N THR A 185 39.57 8.14 -6.45
CA THR A 185 38.68 8.83 -5.50
C THR A 185 37.74 9.82 -6.20
N ALA A 186 38.22 10.49 -7.25
CA ALA A 186 37.40 11.40 -8.07
C ALA A 186 36.30 10.64 -8.83
N LEU A 187 36.61 9.47 -9.42
CA LEU A 187 35.62 8.62 -10.08
C LEU A 187 34.60 8.05 -9.10
N GLN A 188 35.05 7.65 -7.91
CA GLN A 188 34.15 7.20 -6.84
C GLN A 188 33.18 8.31 -6.44
N ALA A 189 33.67 9.51 -6.14
CA ALA A 189 32.82 10.64 -5.75
C ALA A 189 31.82 11.02 -6.86
N ALA A 190 32.24 10.99 -8.13
CA ALA A 190 31.35 11.23 -9.26
C ALA A 190 30.27 10.15 -9.39
N LEU A 191 30.61 8.88 -9.16
CA LEU A 191 29.64 7.79 -9.15
C LEU A 191 28.65 7.92 -7.99
N GLU A 192 29.13 8.14 -6.76
CA GLU A 192 28.27 8.34 -5.58
C GLU A 192 27.31 9.52 -5.81
N GLN A 193 27.82 10.65 -6.32
CA GLN A 193 26.98 11.81 -6.66
C GLN A 193 25.95 11.49 -7.74
N HIS A 194 26.34 10.78 -8.80
CA HIS A 194 25.41 10.37 -9.85
C HIS A 194 24.31 9.46 -9.31
N VAL A 195 24.66 8.49 -8.47
CA VAL A 195 23.73 7.54 -7.85
C VAL A 195 22.77 8.27 -6.91
N GLU A 196 23.27 9.17 -6.07
CA GLU A 196 22.43 10.00 -5.21
C GLU A 196 21.44 10.87 -6.00
N ALA A 197 21.91 11.52 -7.07
CA ALA A 197 21.06 12.31 -7.95
C ALA A 197 20.03 11.44 -8.68
N SER A 198 20.45 10.27 -9.17
CA SER A 198 19.61 9.28 -9.83
C SER A 198 18.50 8.74 -8.93
N ILE A 199 18.81 8.44 -7.67
CA ILE A 199 17.81 7.97 -6.69
C ILE A 199 16.87 9.12 -6.36
N ARG A 200 17.40 10.32 -6.09
CA ARG A 200 16.58 11.51 -5.79
C ARG A 200 15.58 11.80 -6.91
N ASP A 201 16.02 11.77 -8.16
CA ASP A 201 15.15 12.02 -9.32
C ASP A 201 14.03 10.99 -9.45
N ARG A 202 14.33 9.71 -9.21
CA ARG A 202 13.36 8.60 -9.23
C ARG A 202 12.44 8.56 -8.00
N SER A 203 12.76 9.33 -6.97
CA SER A 203 12.00 9.45 -5.73
C SER A 203 11.15 10.73 -5.68
N ILE A 204 11.11 11.51 -6.76
CA ILE A 204 10.29 12.72 -6.89
C ILE A 204 9.28 12.50 -8.03
N PHE A 205 8.00 12.62 -7.70
CA PHE A 205 6.93 12.61 -8.69
C PHE A 205 6.88 13.96 -9.39
N LYS A 206 6.76 13.95 -10.72
CA LYS A 206 6.85 15.15 -11.55
C LYS A 206 5.49 15.52 -12.15
N ASP A 207 5.23 16.81 -12.27
CA ASP A 207 4.06 17.35 -12.96
C ASP A 207 4.22 17.25 -14.49
N GLY A 208 3.21 17.73 -15.23
CA GLY A 208 3.24 17.76 -16.70
C GLY A 208 4.36 18.61 -17.31
N ASN A 209 5.02 19.46 -16.50
CA ASN A 209 6.15 20.30 -16.89
C ASN A 209 7.51 19.73 -16.44
N GLY A 210 7.52 18.53 -15.84
CA GLY A 210 8.73 17.87 -15.35
C GLY A 210 9.27 18.42 -14.03
N GLN A 211 8.54 19.30 -13.34
CA GLN A 211 8.91 19.84 -12.02
C GLN A 211 8.37 18.94 -10.91
N PRO A 212 8.94 18.97 -9.68
CA PRO A 212 8.36 18.27 -8.55
C PRO A 212 6.88 18.67 -8.37
N ALA A 213 5.97 17.70 -8.46
CA ALA A 213 4.55 17.94 -8.26
C ALA A 213 4.27 18.33 -6.79
N ASP A 214 3.45 19.35 -6.56
CA ASP A 214 2.91 19.62 -5.22
C ASP A 214 1.69 18.72 -4.99
N ASP A 215 1.96 17.42 -4.77
CA ASP A 215 0.93 16.41 -4.64
C ASP A 215 1.13 15.53 -3.39
N ILE A 216 0.10 14.72 -3.12
CA ILE A 216 0.06 13.84 -1.96
C ILE A 216 1.20 12.80 -1.98
N LYS A 217 1.69 12.40 -3.15
CA LYS A 217 2.76 11.40 -3.28
C LYS A 217 4.09 11.98 -2.83
N ASN A 218 4.43 13.19 -3.27
CA ASN A 218 5.64 13.88 -2.81
C ASN A 218 5.56 14.25 -1.32
N GLN A 219 4.37 14.61 -0.81
CA GLN A 219 4.18 14.81 0.63
C GLN A 219 4.41 13.53 1.45
N ILE A 220 4.00 12.36 0.93
CA ILE A 220 4.28 11.06 1.57
C ILE A 220 5.77 10.70 1.48
N MET A 221 6.42 10.93 0.33
CA MET A 221 7.86 10.74 0.18
C MET A 221 8.67 11.56 1.21
N ALA A 222 8.18 12.76 1.56
CA ALA A 222 8.79 13.62 2.54
C ALA A 222 8.41 13.31 4.01
N SER A 223 7.48 12.39 4.26
CA SER A 223 6.94 12.11 5.60
C SER A 223 6.97 10.61 5.94
N PRO A 224 7.97 10.15 6.72
CA PRO A 224 8.06 8.76 7.16
C PRO A 224 6.81 8.28 7.89
N LEU A 225 6.15 9.16 8.65
CA LEU A 225 4.93 8.83 9.38
C LEU A 225 3.75 8.56 8.44
N ARG A 226 3.58 9.36 7.39
CA ARG A 226 2.53 9.15 6.39
C ARG A 226 2.80 7.91 5.56
N ALA A 227 4.06 7.68 5.17
CA ALA A 227 4.49 6.46 4.50
C ALA A 227 4.17 5.22 5.35
N PHE A 228 4.47 5.27 6.66
CA PHE A 228 4.13 4.20 7.60
C PHE A 228 2.62 3.92 7.66
N HIS A 229 1.79 4.94 7.84
CA HIS A 229 0.33 4.74 7.86
C HIS A 229 -0.15 4.15 6.53
N ARG A 230 0.28 4.69 5.39
CA ARG A 230 -0.06 4.14 4.08
C ARG A 230 0.30 2.66 3.97
N SER A 231 1.53 2.28 4.34
CA SER A 231 1.95 0.86 4.32
C SER A 231 1.08 -0.02 5.22
N VAL A 232 0.75 0.44 6.43
CA VAL A 232 -0.15 -0.30 7.34
C VAL A 232 -1.53 -0.51 6.70
N GLY A 233 -2.11 0.54 6.10
CA GLY A 233 -3.41 0.44 5.45
C GLY A 233 -3.40 -0.50 4.24
N ILE A 234 -2.36 -0.41 3.41
CA ILE A 234 -2.10 -1.34 2.32
C ILE A 234 -2.05 -2.77 2.83
N TYR A 235 -1.28 -3.07 3.89
CA TYR A 235 -1.24 -4.42 4.46
C TYR A 235 -2.58 -4.89 5.02
N ALA A 236 -3.37 -3.99 5.60
CA ALA A 236 -4.70 -4.31 6.12
C ALA A 236 -5.69 -4.65 4.99
N THR A 237 -5.54 -4.08 3.80
CA THR A 237 -6.45 -4.28 2.66
C THR A 237 -5.95 -5.25 1.60
N ASN A 238 -4.63 -5.44 1.48
CA ASN A 238 -4.01 -6.25 0.42
C ASN A 238 -4.10 -7.76 0.64
N MET A 239 -4.71 -8.20 1.74
CA MET A 239 -5.10 -9.61 1.89
C MET A 239 -6.40 -9.95 1.13
N CYS A 240 -6.98 -8.99 0.40
CA CYS A 240 -8.17 -9.12 -0.44
C CYS A 240 -7.84 -9.00 -1.95
N ARG A 241 -6.59 -9.33 -2.32
CA ARG A 241 -6.31 -9.83 -3.68
C ARG A 241 -6.78 -11.27 -3.69
#